data_AF-A0A2S1LDM0-F1
#
_entry.id   AF-A0A2S1LDM0-F1
#
_cell.length_a   1.000
_cell.length_b   1.000
_cell.length_c   1.000
_cell.angle_alpha   90.00
_cell.angle_beta   90.00
_cell.angle_gamma   90.00
#
_symmetry.space_group_name_H-M   'P 1'
#
loop_
_entity.id
_entity.type
_entity.pdbx_description
1 polymer ?
#
loop_
_entity_poly.entity_id
_entity_poly.type
_entity_poly.pdbx_seq_one_letter_code
_entity_poly.pdbx_strand_id
1 'polypeptide(L)'
;MRNILLLLTLSLLIFSCETKKSEDFHPDIMKPNWDGITPENIKYKFGDAVSIFIDKQYYIGIIMDINQDKAGIWYGICLSDYRSIIPNQKKINELNFFARNIPSGFSGDCVSCYDLSYLNENSVSKNVRVFENVKIDIDKISIGASSPAKNLKQLENDYFNAIKVRKQKPTECDEEILNPKRVAERYFKIENVLME
;
A
#
# COMPACT_ATOMS: atom_id res chain seq x y z
N MET A 1 14.08 -23.52 -50.98
CA MET A 1 14.58 -22.35 -50.20
C MET A 1 13.47 -21.52 -49.56
N ARG A 2 12.32 -21.29 -50.22
CA ARG A 2 11.20 -20.49 -49.67
C ARG A 2 10.60 -21.04 -48.36
N ASN A 3 10.55 -22.37 -48.21
CA ASN A 3 10.00 -23.02 -47.01
C ASN A 3 10.95 -22.97 -45.79
N ILE A 4 12.27 -22.83 -46.01
CA ILE A 4 13.27 -22.71 -44.92
C ILE A 4 13.22 -21.30 -44.33
N LEU A 5 13.02 -20.28 -45.17
CA LEU A 5 12.88 -18.89 -44.74
C LEU A 5 11.62 -18.68 -43.87
N LEU A 6 10.52 -19.35 -44.21
CA LEU A 6 9.25 -19.32 -43.47
C LEU A 6 9.35 -19.97 -42.09
N LEU A 7 10.11 -21.07 -41.98
CA LEU A 7 10.41 -21.75 -40.71
C LEU A 7 11.31 -20.89 -39.80
N LEU A 8 12.29 -20.19 -40.37
CA LEU A 8 13.17 -19.26 -39.63
C LEU A 8 12.39 -18.05 -39.10
N THR A 9 11.50 -17.46 -39.90
CA THR A 9 10.63 -16.36 -39.44
C THR A 9 9.63 -16.81 -38.37
N LEU A 10 9.15 -18.06 -38.43
CA LEU A 10 8.26 -18.60 -37.42
C LEU A 10 9.00 -18.87 -36.10
N SER A 11 10.25 -19.38 -36.14
CA SER A 11 11.06 -19.58 -34.94
C SER A 11 11.49 -18.28 -34.25
N LEU A 12 11.67 -17.20 -35.00
CA LEU A 12 12.04 -15.88 -34.47
C LEU A 12 10.86 -15.19 -33.76
N LEU A 13 9.61 -15.56 -34.06
CA LEU A 13 8.41 -15.01 -33.41
C LEU A 13 8.09 -15.69 -32.06
N ILE A 14 8.62 -16.90 -31.80
CA ILE A 14 8.39 -17.65 -30.55
C ILE A 14 9.39 -17.26 -29.45
N PHE A 15 10.46 -16.52 -29.79
CA PHE A 15 11.32 -15.84 -28.82
C PHE A 15 10.79 -14.45 -28.43
N SER A 16 9.48 -14.21 -28.60
CA SER A 16 8.81 -13.07 -28.01
C SER A 16 8.86 -13.20 -26.49
N CYS A 17 9.85 -12.52 -25.89
CA CYS A 17 9.98 -12.13 -24.48
C CYS A 17 8.82 -12.56 -23.56
N GLU A 18 8.84 -13.81 -23.08
CA GLU A 18 8.34 -14.09 -21.73
C GLU A 18 9.40 -13.62 -20.75
N THR A 19 9.52 -12.30 -20.58
CA THR A 19 9.99 -11.77 -19.31
C THR A 19 8.86 -12.05 -18.32
N LYS A 20 8.90 -13.22 -17.67
CA LYS A 20 8.20 -13.41 -16.40
C LYS A 20 8.61 -12.22 -15.54
N LYS A 21 7.70 -11.27 -15.32
CA LYS A 21 7.93 -10.22 -14.34
C LYS A 21 8.18 -10.94 -13.03
N SER A 22 9.24 -10.54 -12.32
CA SER A 22 9.53 -11.09 -11.00
C SER A 22 8.30 -10.94 -10.10
N GLU A 23 8.13 -11.86 -9.15
CA GLU A 23 7.11 -11.75 -8.10
C GLU A 23 7.20 -10.41 -7.33
N ASP A 24 8.34 -9.72 -7.43
CA ASP A 24 8.65 -8.42 -6.83
C ASP A 24 8.44 -7.20 -7.77
N PHE A 25 7.50 -7.27 -8.73
CA PHE A 25 7.27 -6.14 -9.63
C PHE A 25 6.50 -4.99 -8.94
N HIS A 26 7.22 -3.90 -8.63
CA HIS A 26 6.67 -2.65 -8.10
C HIS A 26 6.87 -1.51 -9.11
N PRO A 27 5.85 -1.17 -9.94
CA PRO A 27 6.01 -0.13 -10.95
C PRO A 27 6.16 1.25 -10.32
N ASP A 28 7.07 2.07 -10.87
CA ASP A 28 7.43 3.38 -10.31
C ASP A 28 6.24 4.33 -10.13
N ILE A 29 5.22 4.26 -11.01
CA ILE A 29 4.00 5.06 -10.89
C ILE A 29 3.15 4.73 -9.64
N MET A 30 3.37 3.56 -9.04
CA MET A 30 2.70 3.12 -7.82
C MET A 30 3.57 3.33 -6.58
N LYS A 31 4.83 3.75 -6.72
CA LYS A 31 5.70 4.01 -5.57
C LYS A 31 5.34 5.35 -4.92
N PRO A 32 5.61 5.52 -3.61
CA PRO A 32 5.57 6.83 -2.96
C PRO A 32 6.45 7.83 -3.73
N ASN A 33 5.95 9.05 -3.95
CA ASN A 33 6.70 10.12 -4.61
C ASN A 33 6.81 11.33 -3.69
N TRP A 34 8.05 11.66 -3.30
CA TRP A 34 8.36 12.77 -2.40
C TRP A 34 9.04 13.95 -3.10
N ASP A 35 9.00 13.99 -4.43
CA ASP A 35 9.54 15.10 -5.20
C ASP A 35 8.90 16.42 -4.74
N GLY A 36 9.75 17.36 -4.34
CA GLY A 36 9.33 18.69 -3.88
C GLY A 36 8.94 18.78 -2.40
N ILE A 37 9.08 17.71 -1.61
CA ILE A 37 8.84 17.76 -0.17
C ILE A 37 10.09 18.26 0.56
N THR A 38 9.95 19.39 1.26
CA THR A 38 11.04 19.94 2.08
C THR A 38 11.09 19.27 3.46
N PRO A 39 12.18 18.57 3.84
CA PRO A 39 12.26 17.79 5.09
C PRO A 39 12.18 18.60 6.37
N GLU A 40 12.45 19.90 6.31
CA GLU A 40 12.68 20.75 7.48
C GLU A 40 11.43 20.96 8.35
N ASN A 41 10.23 20.63 7.82
CA ASN A 41 8.95 20.87 8.50
C ASN A 41 8.06 19.63 8.65
N ILE A 42 8.55 18.42 8.36
CA ILE A 42 7.73 17.20 8.52
C ILE A 42 7.73 16.73 9.99
N LYS A 43 6.53 16.56 10.55
CA LYS A 43 6.34 16.12 11.95
C LYS A 43 6.55 14.61 12.10
N TYR A 44 6.17 13.86 11.08
CA TYR A 44 6.32 12.41 11.01
C TYR A 44 7.16 12.04 9.79
N LYS A 45 7.93 10.98 9.93
CA LYS A 45 8.82 10.48 8.90
C LYS A 45 8.26 9.20 8.29
N PHE A 46 8.66 8.94 7.06
CA PHE A 46 8.43 7.65 6.45
C PHE A 46 9.00 6.53 7.33
N GLY A 47 8.26 5.43 7.46
CA GLY A 47 8.58 4.33 8.36
C GLY A 47 8.17 4.54 9.80
N ASP A 48 7.67 5.72 10.20
CA ASP A 48 7.16 5.91 11.56
C ASP A 48 5.92 5.03 11.79
N ALA A 49 6.00 4.13 12.77
CA ALA A 49 4.86 3.43 13.30
C ALA A 49 4.14 4.33 14.32
N VAL A 50 2.85 4.55 14.07
CA VAL A 50 2.04 5.52 14.81
C VAL A 50 0.89 4.84 15.53
N SER A 51 0.66 5.30 16.76
CA SER A 51 -0.52 5.00 17.56
C SER A 51 -1.47 6.20 17.48
N ILE A 52 -2.72 5.95 17.09
CA ILE A 52 -3.73 6.98 16.82
C ILE A 52 -4.89 6.79 17.79
N PHE A 53 -5.14 7.77 18.66
CA PHE A 53 -6.21 7.71 19.64
C PHE A 53 -7.49 8.40 19.14
N ILE A 54 -8.57 7.63 18.98
CA ILE A 54 -9.88 8.10 18.50
C ILE A 54 -10.94 7.47 19.39
N ASP A 55 -11.85 8.27 19.94
CA ASP A 55 -13.02 7.80 20.71
C ASP A 55 -12.72 6.67 21.73
N LYS A 56 -11.66 6.83 22.54
CA LYS A 56 -11.20 5.87 23.58
C LYS A 56 -10.54 4.60 23.05
N GLN A 57 -10.09 4.61 21.80
CA GLN A 57 -9.47 3.47 21.14
C GLN A 57 -8.17 3.90 20.48
N TYR A 58 -7.18 3.04 20.55
CA TYR A 58 -5.91 3.16 19.85
C TYR A 58 -5.94 2.31 18.60
N TYR A 59 -5.61 2.94 17.49
CA TYR A 59 -5.39 2.32 16.19
C TYR A 59 -3.89 2.35 15.90
N ILE A 60 -3.38 1.36 15.17
CA ILE A 60 -1.98 1.33 14.75
C ILE A 60 -1.89 1.46 13.24
N GLY A 61 -0.94 2.26 12.77
CA GLY A 61 -0.57 2.36 11.36
C GLY A 61 0.91 2.69 11.18
N ILE A 62 1.34 2.75 9.93
CA ILE A 62 2.70 3.15 9.54
C ILE A 62 2.61 4.25 8.50
N ILE A 63 3.46 5.27 8.62
CA ILE A 63 3.63 6.30 7.60
C ILE A 63 4.38 5.70 6.42
N MET A 64 3.70 5.49 5.30
CA MET A 64 4.24 4.90 4.07
C MET A 64 4.25 5.86 2.89
N ASP A 65 3.68 7.05 3.05
CA ASP A 65 3.81 8.12 2.08
C ASP A 65 3.70 9.48 2.76
N ILE A 66 4.28 10.49 2.14
CA ILE A 66 4.16 11.88 2.52
C ILE A 66 3.89 12.65 1.23
N ASN A 67 2.87 13.50 1.24
CA ASN A 67 2.55 14.38 0.12
C ASN A 67 2.40 15.81 0.65
N GLN A 68 2.64 16.82 -0.19
CA GLN A 68 2.47 18.22 0.15
C GLN A 68 1.69 18.96 -0.94
N ASP A 69 0.64 19.65 -0.53
CA ASP A 69 -0.16 20.51 -1.41
C ASP A 69 -0.45 21.87 -0.77
N LYS A 70 -1.38 22.63 -1.36
CA LYS A 70 -1.77 23.96 -0.85
C LYS A 70 -2.43 23.93 0.53
N ALA A 71 -2.94 22.78 0.96
CA ALA A 71 -3.55 22.58 2.28
C ALA A 71 -2.55 22.08 3.33
N GLY A 72 -1.28 21.90 2.95
CA GLY A 72 -0.19 21.50 3.83
C GLY A 72 0.31 20.08 3.56
N ILE A 73 0.92 19.48 4.57
CA ILE A 73 1.47 18.12 4.52
C ILE A 73 0.37 17.09 4.77
N TRP A 74 0.37 16.02 3.98
CA TRP A 74 -0.52 14.87 4.10
C TRP A 74 0.32 13.63 4.39
N TYR A 75 -0.01 12.96 5.48
CA TYR A 75 0.66 11.72 5.88
C TYR A 75 -0.17 10.53 5.40
N GLY A 76 0.38 9.75 4.47
CA GLY A 76 -0.21 8.50 3.99
C GLY A 76 0.02 7.39 5.00
N ILE A 77 -1.03 7.07 5.77
CA ILE A 77 -0.98 6.09 6.86
C ILE A 77 -1.57 4.77 6.37
N CYS A 78 -0.76 3.71 6.36
CA CYS A 78 -1.27 2.36 6.21
C CYS A 78 -1.73 1.85 7.57
N LEU A 79 -3.04 1.68 7.74
CA LEU A 79 -3.64 1.20 8.99
C LEU A 79 -3.53 -0.33 9.08
N SER A 80 -3.28 -0.81 10.29
CA SER A 80 -3.39 -2.23 10.63
C SER A 80 -4.83 -2.63 10.93
N ASP A 81 -5.11 -3.93 10.99
CA ASP A 81 -6.37 -4.49 11.51
C ASP A 81 -6.50 -4.42 13.06
N TYR A 82 -5.53 -3.80 13.74
CA TYR A 82 -5.49 -3.75 15.19
C TYR A 82 -6.10 -2.47 15.76
N ARG A 83 -6.97 -2.68 16.74
CA ARG A 83 -7.56 -1.66 17.59
C ARG A 83 -7.61 -2.16 19.04
N SER A 84 -7.27 -1.30 20.01
CA SER A 84 -7.34 -1.63 21.43
C SER A 84 -7.67 -0.43 22.31
N ILE A 85 -8.15 -0.69 23.53
CA ILE A 85 -8.32 0.34 24.57
C ILE A 85 -6.99 0.69 25.26
N ILE A 86 -5.96 -0.14 25.11
CA ILE A 86 -4.61 0.05 25.66
C ILE A 86 -3.65 0.21 24.47
N PRO A 87 -2.74 1.20 24.49
CA PRO A 87 -1.84 1.45 23.37
C PRO A 87 -0.81 0.30 23.22
N ASN A 88 -0.47 -0.02 21.97
CA ASN A 88 0.74 -0.73 21.57
C ASN A 88 0.97 -2.10 22.25
N GLN A 89 -0.06 -2.93 22.37
CA GLN A 89 0.09 -4.26 22.98
C GLN A 89 0.66 -5.32 22.03
N LYS A 90 0.80 -5.01 20.74
CA LYS A 90 1.36 -5.88 19.73
C LYS A 90 2.56 -5.22 19.06
N LYS A 91 3.55 -6.03 18.72
CA LYS A 91 4.69 -5.58 17.92
C LYS A 91 4.24 -5.33 16.48
N ILE A 92 4.94 -4.42 15.80
CA ILE A 92 4.58 -4.00 14.45
C ILE A 92 4.57 -5.17 13.44
N ASN A 93 5.49 -6.13 13.60
CA ASN A 93 5.60 -7.32 12.76
C ASN A 93 4.47 -8.33 12.97
N GLU A 94 3.79 -8.30 14.12
CA GLU A 94 2.64 -9.16 14.40
C GLU A 94 1.34 -8.64 13.76
N LEU A 95 1.33 -7.41 13.26
CA LEU A 95 0.14 -6.74 12.71
C LEU A 95 -0.10 -7.12 11.25
N ASN A 96 -1.36 -6.99 10.82
CA ASN A 96 -1.76 -7.15 9.43
C ASN A 96 -2.19 -5.78 8.89
N PHE A 97 -1.52 -5.30 7.86
CA PHE A 97 -1.76 -3.97 7.28
C PHE A 97 -2.72 -4.03 6.12
N PHE A 98 -3.55 -2.99 5.99
CA PHE A 98 -4.53 -2.88 4.91
C PHE A 98 -3.81 -2.83 3.56
N ALA A 99 -4.11 -3.81 2.72
CA ALA A 99 -3.47 -3.99 1.44
C ALA A 99 -4.42 -4.51 0.38
N ARG A 100 -3.98 -4.58 -0.87
CA ARG A 100 -4.70 -5.16 -1.99
C ARG A 100 -3.72 -5.72 -3.01
N ASN A 101 -4.16 -6.73 -3.74
CA ASN A 101 -3.53 -7.07 -5.01
C ASN A 101 -4.26 -6.37 -6.15
N ILE A 102 -3.51 -5.72 -7.03
CA ILE A 102 -4.01 -5.08 -8.25
C ILE A 102 -3.44 -5.82 -9.46
N PRO A 103 -4.28 -6.31 -10.39
CA PRO A 103 -3.81 -6.96 -11.60
C PRO A 103 -2.88 -6.07 -12.42
N SER A 104 -1.76 -6.63 -12.87
CA SER A 104 -0.81 -5.99 -13.77
C SER A 104 -0.96 -6.55 -15.17
N GLY A 105 -1.57 -5.78 -16.07
CA GLY A 105 -1.76 -6.18 -17.47
C GLY A 105 -2.71 -7.37 -17.65
N PHE A 106 -2.49 -8.14 -18.72
CA PHE A 106 -3.37 -9.25 -19.14
C PHE A 106 -2.82 -10.64 -18.80
N SER A 107 -1.63 -10.74 -18.21
CA SER A 107 -0.95 -12.01 -17.90
C SER A 107 -1.54 -12.75 -16.69
N GLY A 108 -2.35 -12.08 -15.87
CA GLY A 108 -2.83 -12.63 -14.60
C GLY A 108 -1.97 -12.25 -13.39
N ASP A 109 -0.83 -11.61 -13.61
CA ASP A 109 0.06 -11.15 -12.56
C ASP A 109 -0.59 -10.07 -11.69
N CYS A 110 -0.14 -9.94 -10.44
CA CYS A 110 -0.64 -8.95 -9.50
C CYS A 110 0.49 -8.20 -8.81
N VAL A 111 0.26 -6.91 -8.57
CA VAL A 111 1.11 -6.07 -7.75
C VAL A 111 0.53 -6.03 -6.34
N SER A 112 1.36 -6.40 -5.36
CA SER A 112 1.05 -6.22 -3.95
C SER A 112 1.16 -4.76 -3.55
N CYS A 113 0.06 -4.18 -3.08
CA CYS A 113 -0.04 -2.77 -2.76
C CYS A 113 -0.58 -2.54 -1.34
N TYR A 114 -0.04 -1.54 -0.64
CA TYR A 114 -0.55 -1.08 0.65
C TYR A 114 -1.55 0.06 0.47
N ASP A 115 -2.63 0.03 1.25
CA ASP A 115 -3.67 1.04 1.20
C ASP A 115 -3.40 2.13 2.21
N LEU A 116 -3.51 3.38 1.76
CA LEU A 116 -3.19 4.55 2.55
C LEU A 116 -4.41 5.42 2.80
N SER A 117 -4.57 5.82 4.05
CA SER A 117 -5.42 6.95 4.42
C SER A 117 -4.54 8.17 4.63
N TYR A 118 -4.78 9.23 3.86
CA TYR A 118 -4.02 10.47 3.94
C TYR A 118 -4.63 11.40 4.97
N LEU A 119 -3.94 11.59 6.09
CA LEU A 119 -4.34 12.50 7.15
C LEU A 119 -3.54 13.81 7.04
N ASN A 120 -4.24 14.93 6.86
CA ASN A 120 -3.60 16.25 6.78
C ASN A 120 -2.99 16.63 8.14
N GLU A 121 -1.83 17.29 8.11
CA GLU A 121 -1.05 17.70 9.29
C GLU A 121 -1.86 18.49 10.32
N ASN A 122 -2.82 19.30 9.87
CA ASN A 122 -3.70 20.08 10.75
C ASN A 122 -4.64 19.21 11.58
N SER A 123 -4.89 17.97 11.14
CA SER A 123 -5.65 16.97 11.88
C SER A 123 -4.78 16.07 12.74
N VAL A 124 -3.46 16.10 12.54
CA VAL A 124 -2.51 15.28 13.29
C VAL A 124 -2.18 15.93 14.64
N SER A 125 -3.13 15.81 15.55
CA SER A 125 -3.09 16.39 16.90
C SER A 125 -2.25 15.57 17.89
N LYS A 126 -2.34 15.91 19.19
CA LYS A 126 -1.78 15.13 20.33
C LYS A 126 -2.23 13.67 20.39
N ASN A 127 -3.21 13.29 19.57
CA ASN A 127 -3.77 11.95 19.50
C ASN A 127 -2.92 10.99 18.66
N VAL A 128 -1.95 11.48 17.89
CA VAL A 128 -1.05 10.64 17.09
C VAL A 128 0.35 10.64 17.68
N ARG A 129 0.85 9.46 18.04
CA ARG A 129 2.16 9.28 18.67
C ARG A 129 2.99 8.25 17.92
N VAL A 130 4.22 8.61 17.59
CA VAL A 130 5.21 7.63 17.12
C VAL A 130 5.62 6.76 18.29
N PHE A 131 5.67 5.44 18.10
CA PHE A 131 6.18 4.51 19.11
C PHE A 131 7.37 3.67 18.61
N GLU A 132 7.59 3.64 17.30
CA GLU A 132 8.70 2.93 16.66
C GLU A 132 8.95 3.56 15.28
N ASN A 133 10.16 3.44 14.74
CA ASN A 133 10.46 3.74 13.34
C ASN A 133 11.05 2.49 12.70
N VAL A 134 10.40 2.01 11.65
CA VAL A 134 10.83 0.82 10.88
C VAL A 134 11.50 1.26 9.59
N LYS A 135 12.60 0.59 9.23
CA LYS A 135 13.29 0.84 7.96
C LYS A 135 12.59 0.09 6.84
N ILE A 136 11.85 0.82 6.02
CA ILE A 136 11.11 0.27 4.89
C ILE A 136 11.89 0.52 3.61
N ASP A 137 12.01 -0.51 2.79
CA ASP A 137 12.54 -0.42 1.44
C ASP A 137 11.47 0.15 0.50
N ILE A 138 11.70 1.37 0.01
CA ILE A 138 10.76 2.07 -0.88
C ILE A 138 10.55 1.32 -2.19
N ASP A 139 11.53 0.54 -2.66
CA ASP A 139 11.45 -0.21 -3.90
C ASP A 139 10.54 -1.44 -3.80
N LYS A 140 10.21 -1.86 -2.57
CA LYS A 140 9.28 -2.97 -2.28
C LYS A 140 7.85 -2.50 -2.00
N ILE A 141 7.56 -1.19 -2.14
CA ILE A 141 6.24 -0.63 -1.85
C ILE A 141 5.53 -0.23 -3.14
N SER A 142 4.28 -0.67 -3.26
CA SER A 142 3.30 -0.06 -4.16
C SER A 142 2.13 0.47 -3.35
N ILE A 143 1.58 1.62 -3.75
CA ILE A 143 0.39 2.24 -3.16
C ILE A 143 -0.86 1.76 -3.90
N GLY A 144 -1.81 1.26 -3.13
CA GLY A 144 -3.08 0.72 -3.60
C GLY A 144 -4.16 1.80 -3.62
N ALA A 145 -5.16 1.66 -2.75
CA ALA A 145 -6.10 2.75 -2.54
C ALA A 145 -5.47 3.90 -1.76
N SER A 146 -5.91 5.10 -2.11
CA SER A 146 -5.57 6.34 -1.44
C SER A 146 -6.85 7.09 -1.08
N SER A 147 -7.08 7.29 0.21
CA SER A 147 -8.31 7.94 0.72
C SER A 147 -7.97 9.15 1.59
N PRO A 148 -8.39 10.38 1.24
CA PRO A 148 -8.13 11.54 2.09
C PRO A 148 -9.06 11.56 3.30
N ALA A 149 -8.48 11.60 4.50
CA ALA A 149 -9.17 11.75 5.76
C ALA A 149 -8.99 13.18 6.31
N LYS A 150 -10.08 13.96 6.32
CA LYS A 150 -10.06 15.38 6.76
C LYS A 150 -9.97 15.55 8.27
N ASN A 151 -10.20 14.48 9.03
CA ASN A 151 -10.13 14.44 10.48
C ASN A 151 -10.07 12.99 10.97
N LEU A 152 -9.80 12.82 12.27
CA LEU A 152 -9.72 11.49 12.89
C LEU A 152 -11.02 10.68 12.80
N LYS A 153 -12.20 11.33 12.80
CA LYS A 153 -13.46 10.60 12.70
C LYS A 153 -13.65 9.98 11.31
N GLN A 154 -13.25 10.71 10.27
CA GLN A 154 -13.26 10.18 8.91
C GLN A 154 -12.26 9.03 8.77
N LEU A 155 -11.06 9.16 9.33
CA LEU A 155 -10.07 8.08 9.37
C LEU A 155 -10.62 6.80 10.01
N GLU A 156 -11.36 6.95 11.13
CA GLU A 156 -12.02 5.83 11.79
C GLU A 156 -13.13 5.21 10.93
N ASN A 157 -13.91 6.02 10.21
CA ASN A 157 -14.91 5.50 9.29
C ASN A 157 -14.26 4.71 8.14
N ASP A 158 -13.16 5.23 7.58
CA ASP A 158 -12.40 4.57 6.53
C ASP A 158 -11.84 3.23 7.02
N TYR A 159 -11.35 3.19 8.26
CA TYR A 159 -10.92 1.94 8.93
C TYR A 159 -12.03 0.89 8.96
N PHE A 160 -13.23 1.23 9.45
CA PHE A 160 -14.31 0.25 9.54
C PHE A 160 -14.80 -0.20 8.16
N ASN A 161 -14.82 0.70 7.18
CA ASN A 161 -15.14 0.37 5.81
C ASN A 161 -14.11 -0.61 5.23
N ALA A 162 -12.81 -0.35 5.42
CA ALA A 162 -11.72 -1.21 4.96
C ALA A 162 -11.81 -2.62 5.56
N ILE A 163 -12.07 -2.73 6.87
CA ILE A 163 -12.30 -4.02 7.55
C ILE A 163 -13.52 -4.75 6.96
N LYS A 164 -14.62 -4.03 6.73
CA LYS A 164 -15.86 -4.62 6.19
C LYS A 164 -15.64 -5.20 4.78
N VAL A 165 -14.89 -4.50 3.94
CA VAL A 165 -14.57 -4.95 2.58
C VAL A 165 -13.67 -6.20 2.63
N ARG A 166 -12.63 -6.20 3.47
CA ARG A 166 -11.67 -7.32 3.59
C ARG A 166 -12.22 -8.59 4.25
N LYS A 167 -13.42 -8.53 4.83
CA LYS A 167 -14.15 -9.73 5.29
C LYS A 167 -14.80 -10.51 4.14
N GLN A 168 -14.91 -9.91 2.96
CA GLN A 168 -15.44 -10.57 1.77
C GLN A 168 -14.36 -11.47 1.18
N LYS A 169 -14.77 -12.54 0.47
CA LYS A 169 -13.82 -13.41 -0.23
C LYS A 169 -13.07 -12.55 -1.27
N PRO A 170 -11.72 -12.49 -1.24
CA PRO A 170 -10.98 -11.75 -2.25
C PRO A 170 -11.21 -12.38 -3.62
N THR A 171 -11.39 -11.54 -4.64
CA THR A 171 -11.34 -11.99 -6.04
C THR A 171 -9.91 -12.41 -6.34
N GLU A 172 -9.70 -13.60 -6.92
CA GLU A 172 -8.34 -13.99 -7.30
C GLU A 172 -7.85 -13.18 -8.51
N CYS A 173 -6.53 -13.09 -8.63
CA CYS A 173 -5.92 -12.30 -9.68
C CYS A 173 -6.09 -12.93 -11.05
N ASP A 174 -6.15 -14.25 -11.18
CA ASP A 174 -6.32 -14.97 -12.46
C ASP A 174 -7.80 -15.13 -12.87
N GLU A 175 -8.72 -15.00 -11.93
CA GLU A 175 -10.15 -15.07 -12.18
C GLU A 175 -10.66 -13.79 -12.88
N GLU A 176 -11.37 -13.98 -14.00
CA GLU A 176 -12.17 -12.96 -14.68
C GLU A 176 -11.42 -11.66 -15.05
N ILE A 177 -10.48 -11.74 -15.99
CA ILE A 177 -9.68 -10.60 -16.50
C ILE A 177 -10.53 -9.36 -16.85
N LEU A 178 -11.78 -9.55 -17.27
CA LEU A 178 -12.72 -8.49 -17.65
C LEU A 178 -13.60 -7.97 -16.50
N ASN A 179 -13.48 -8.52 -15.28
CA ASN A 179 -14.27 -8.07 -14.13
C ASN A 179 -13.68 -6.76 -13.56
N PRO A 180 -14.43 -5.64 -13.59
CA PRO A 180 -13.97 -4.37 -13.05
C PRO A 180 -13.81 -4.37 -11.51
N LYS A 181 -14.22 -5.45 -10.81
CA LYS A 181 -14.08 -5.65 -9.36
C LYS A 181 -12.90 -6.58 -8.97
N ARG A 182 -11.92 -6.77 -9.84
CA ARG A 182 -10.76 -7.67 -9.64
C ARG A 182 -9.73 -7.19 -8.61
N VAL A 183 -10.03 -6.13 -7.86
CA VAL A 183 -9.15 -5.68 -6.77
C VAL A 183 -9.33 -6.59 -5.57
N ALA A 184 -8.27 -7.30 -5.20
CA ALA A 184 -8.31 -8.30 -4.16
C ALA A 184 -7.87 -7.71 -2.81
N GLU A 185 -8.81 -7.06 -2.13
CA GLU A 185 -8.63 -6.46 -0.80
C GLU A 185 -8.20 -7.53 0.21
N ARG A 186 -7.06 -7.32 0.86
CA ARG A 186 -6.44 -8.30 1.77
C ARG A 186 -5.57 -7.60 2.82
N TYR A 187 -4.73 -8.37 3.51
CA TYR A 187 -3.75 -7.83 4.43
C TYR A 187 -2.35 -8.34 4.10
N PHE A 188 -1.33 -7.51 4.34
CA PHE A 188 0.07 -7.90 4.28
C PHE A 188 0.80 -7.65 5.58
N LYS A 189 1.87 -8.40 5.79
CA LYS A 189 2.84 -8.15 6.85
C LYS A 189 3.78 -7.03 6.44
N ILE A 190 4.33 -6.31 7.42
CA ILE A 190 5.34 -5.28 7.15
C ILE A 190 6.69 -5.89 6.76
N GLU A 191 6.97 -7.13 7.18
CA GLU A 191 8.21 -7.87 6.89
C GLU A 191 8.49 -7.97 5.38
N ASN A 192 7.44 -7.98 4.55
CA ASN A 192 7.55 -8.03 3.08
C ASN A 192 8.26 -6.80 2.48
N VAL A 193 8.34 -5.70 3.22
CA VAL A 193 8.86 -4.42 2.72
C VAL A 193 9.97 -3.83 3.60
N LEU A 194 10.51 -4.58 4.55
CA LEU A 194 11.64 -4.11 5.35
C LEU A 194 12.94 -4.12 4.54
N MET A 195 13.84 -3.19 4.85
CA MET A 195 15.23 -3.25 4.39
C MET A 195 15.93 -4.45 5.03
N GLU A 196 16.66 -5.22 4.23
CA GLU A 196 17.53 -6.32 4.70
C GLU A 196 18.74 -5.83 5.50
#